data_AF-A0A060C1T8-F1
#
_entry.id   AF-A0A060C1T8-F1
#
_cell.length_a   1.000
_cell.length_b   1.000
_cell.length_c   1.000
_cell.angle_alpha   90.00
_cell.angle_beta   90.00
_cell.angle_gamma   90.00
#
_symmetry.space_group_name_H-M   'P 1'
#
loop_
_entity.id
_entity.type
_entity.pdbx_description
1 polymer ?
#
loop_
_entity_poly.entity_id
_entity_poly.type
_entity_poly.pdbx_seq_one_letter_code
_entity_poly.pdbx_strand_id
1 'polypeptide(L)'
;SQAKFLPILRAALDRQGLADLPIAASDEAAFSHALTTWRSFSPATKALVPRVNVHGYGPKDPRAPLRAAVSADGKKLWNSEHGDKVADGLDMARELTRDIRELAPVAWCYWQALDGGNDGGWGLLGADLMAKTVGRANPKFFVFAQFTRHIRPGMTILDTGDPDVVAA
;
A
#
# COMPACT_ATOMS: atom_id res chain seq x y z
N SER A 1 19.39 -8.94 -7.00
CA SER A 1 18.29 -9.06 -6.01
C SER A 1 18.23 -7.78 -5.20
N GLN A 2 17.06 -7.43 -4.67
CA GLN A 2 16.87 -6.21 -3.88
C GLN A 2 17.84 -6.15 -2.68
N ALA A 3 18.08 -7.28 -2.01
CA ALA A 3 18.99 -7.40 -0.88
C ALA A 3 20.43 -6.90 -1.17
N LYS A 4 20.92 -7.10 -2.40
CA LYS A 4 22.27 -6.64 -2.81
C LYS A 4 22.30 -5.15 -3.13
N PHE A 5 21.18 -4.57 -3.54
CA PHE A 5 21.11 -3.17 -3.96
C PHE A 5 20.88 -2.22 -2.78
N LEU A 6 20.14 -2.64 -1.75
CA LEU A 6 19.81 -1.79 -0.59
C LEU A 6 21.04 -1.16 0.10
N PRO A 7 22.16 -1.88 0.35
CA PRO A 7 23.36 -1.26 0.92
C PRO A 7 24.01 -0.22 -0.01
N ILE A 8 23.95 -0.45 -1.33
CA ILE A 8 24.48 0.47 -2.35
C ILE A 8 23.66 1.76 -2.34
N LEU A 9 22.32 1.64 -2.31
CA LEU A 9 21.43 2.79 -2.20
C LEU A 9 21.67 3.57 -0.91
N ARG A 10 21.78 2.90 0.24
CA ARG A 10 22.08 3.54 1.53
C ARG A 10 23.37 4.35 1.45
N ALA A 11 24.47 3.75 0.99
CA ALA A 11 25.76 4.42 0.86
C ALA A 11 25.70 5.60 -0.13
N ALA A 12 24.90 5.50 -1.20
CA ALA A 12 24.70 6.60 -2.14
C ALA A 12 23.96 7.77 -1.50
N LEU A 13 22.87 7.52 -0.76
CA LEU A 13 22.13 8.54 -0.03
C LEU A 13 23.00 9.22 1.03
N ASP A 14 23.82 8.46 1.76
CA ASP A 14 24.71 9.01 2.79
C ASP A 14 25.76 9.96 2.20
N ARG A 15 26.34 9.61 1.05
CA ARG A 15 27.27 10.50 0.32
C ARG A 15 26.62 11.81 -0.15
N GLN A 16 25.30 11.84 -0.30
CA GLN A 16 24.54 13.04 -0.65
C GLN A 16 24.03 13.80 0.59
N GLY A 17 24.43 13.41 1.81
CA GLY A 17 23.96 14.03 3.04
C GLY A 17 22.52 13.67 3.42
N LEU A 18 21.97 12.57 2.85
CA LEU A 18 20.60 12.11 3.07
C LEU A 18 20.54 10.92 4.04
N ALA A 19 21.39 10.91 5.06
CA ALA A 19 21.51 9.81 6.02
C ALA A 19 20.16 9.46 6.69
N ASP A 20 19.34 10.48 6.97
CA ASP A 20 18.03 10.33 7.62
C ASP A 20 16.89 9.94 6.67
N LEU A 21 17.14 9.91 5.35
CA LEU A 21 16.11 9.54 4.37
C LEU A 21 15.81 8.04 4.48
N PRO A 22 14.59 7.63 4.88
CA PRO A 22 14.27 6.21 5.04
C PRO A 22 14.15 5.52 3.68
N ILE A 23 14.61 4.27 3.61
CA ILE A 23 14.40 3.41 2.44
C ILE A 23 13.16 2.55 2.69
N ALA A 24 12.26 2.51 1.70
CA ALA A 24 11.18 1.54 1.67
C ALA A 24 11.48 0.45 0.64
N ALA A 25 11.06 -0.76 0.94
CA ALA A 25 11.15 -1.92 0.05
C ALA A 25 10.01 -2.88 0.40
N SER A 26 9.44 -3.68 -0.47
CA SER A 26 9.97 -4.07 -1.77
C SER A 26 9.03 -3.77 -2.92
N ASP A 27 7.83 -3.25 -2.62
CA ASP A 27 6.76 -2.98 -3.59
C ASP A 27 6.46 -4.24 -4.43
N GLU A 28 6.46 -5.41 -3.78
CA GLU A 28 6.10 -6.68 -4.41
C GLU A 28 4.61 -6.69 -4.74
N ALA A 29 4.25 -7.28 -5.88
CA ALA A 29 2.88 -7.27 -6.41
C ALA A 29 1.84 -8.04 -5.55
N ALA A 30 2.30 -8.87 -4.60
CA ALA A 30 1.45 -9.75 -3.79
C ALA A 30 2.02 -9.96 -2.37
N PHE A 31 1.16 -10.26 -1.40
CA PHE A 31 1.52 -10.42 0.01
C PHE A 31 2.48 -11.60 0.26
N SER A 32 2.26 -12.73 -0.40
CA SER A 32 3.12 -13.91 -0.36
C SER A 32 4.50 -13.67 -0.98
N HIS A 33 4.57 -12.88 -2.05
CA HIS A 33 5.84 -12.46 -2.65
C HIS A 33 6.60 -11.52 -1.70
N ALA A 34 5.92 -10.51 -1.14
CA ALA A 34 6.48 -9.63 -0.12
C ALA A 34 7.01 -10.41 1.10
N LEU A 35 6.27 -11.43 1.56
CA LEU A 35 6.71 -12.28 2.65
C LEU A 35 7.98 -13.06 2.29
N THR A 36 8.03 -13.63 1.10
CA THR A 36 9.18 -14.39 0.59
C THR A 36 10.39 -13.47 0.48
N THR A 37 10.24 -12.29 -0.11
CA THR A 37 11.29 -11.29 -0.22
C THR A 37 11.77 -10.85 1.16
N TRP A 38 10.86 -10.50 2.09
CA TRP A 38 11.24 -10.06 3.43
C TRP A 38 11.98 -11.13 4.24
N ARG A 39 11.57 -12.40 4.14
CA ARG A 39 12.26 -13.53 4.77
C ARG A 39 13.62 -13.83 4.17
N SER A 40 13.84 -13.49 2.91
CA SER A 40 15.15 -13.66 2.25
C SER A 40 16.21 -12.65 2.70
N PHE A 41 15.80 -11.53 3.33
CA PHE A 41 16.72 -10.50 3.77
C PHE A 41 17.46 -10.90 5.04
N SER A 42 18.77 -10.68 5.07
CA SER A 42 19.57 -10.82 6.27
C SER A 42 19.20 -9.75 7.30
N PRO A 43 19.55 -9.93 8.59
CA PRO A 43 19.33 -8.90 9.61
C PRO A 43 19.93 -7.53 9.23
N ALA A 44 21.12 -7.52 8.62
CA ALA A 44 21.77 -6.30 8.12
C ALA A 44 20.95 -5.63 7.00
N THR A 45 20.39 -6.40 6.07
CA THR A 45 19.53 -5.85 5.01
C THR A 45 18.22 -5.32 5.59
N LYS A 46 17.57 -6.04 6.53
CA LYS A 46 16.34 -5.59 7.21
C LYS A 46 16.56 -4.32 8.02
N ALA A 47 17.76 -4.10 8.57
CA ALA A 47 18.10 -2.87 9.28
C ALA A 47 18.03 -1.62 8.39
N LEU A 48 18.28 -1.75 7.08
CA LEU A 48 18.21 -0.65 6.12
C LEU A 48 16.79 -0.25 5.72
N VAL A 49 15.79 -1.09 6.03
CA VAL A 49 14.40 -0.93 5.58
C VAL A 49 13.50 -0.70 6.80
N PRO A 50 13.31 0.56 7.24
CA PRO A 50 12.37 0.87 8.32
C PRO A 50 10.89 0.67 7.94
N ARG A 51 10.58 0.63 6.64
CA ARG A 51 9.22 0.46 6.12
C ARG A 51 9.16 -0.57 5.00
N VAL A 52 8.33 -1.59 5.20
CA VAL A 52 8.00 -2.58 4.19
C VAL A 52 6.82 -2.10 3.34
N ASN A 53 6.95 -2.20 2.03
CA ASN A 53 5.93 -1.87 1.04
C ASN A 53 5.49 -3.15 0.31
N VAL A 54 4.19 -3.25 0.01
CA VAL A 54 3.57 -4.32 -0.78
C VAL A 54 2.38 -3.77 -1.57
N HIS A 55 2.04 -4.40 -2.69
CA HIS A 55 0.83 -4.09 -3.45
C HIS A 55 -0.30 -5.07 -3.14
N GLY A 56 -1.54 -4.58 -3.17
CA GLY A 56 -2.75 -5.31 -2.85
C GLY A 56 -3.44 -6.00 -4.04
N TYR A 57 -2.72 -6.44 -5.08
CA TYR A 57 -3.35 -7.03 -6.29
C TYR A 57 -3.77 -8.50 -6.13
N GLY A 58 -3.47 -9.15 -5.00
CA GLY A 58 -3.81 -10.54 -4.71
C GLY A 58 -4.95 -10.68 -3.71
N PRO A 59 -6.23 -10.55 -4.10
CA PRO A 59 -7.35 -10.57 -3.15
C PRO A 59 -7.42 -11.89 -2.37
N LYS A 60 -7.02 -13.01 -2.97
CA LYS A 60 -7.00 -14.34 -2.33
C LYS A 60 -5.76 -14.59 -1.47
N ASP A 61 -4.75 -13.73 -1.52
CA ASP A 61 -3.47 -13.95 -0.86
C ASP A 61 -3.58 -13.64 0.65
N PRO A 62 -3.11 -14.53 1.55
CA PRO A 62 -3.13 -14.27 2.99
C PRO A 62 -2.21 -13.12 3.40
N ARG A 63 -2.78 -12.17 4.14
CA ARG A 63 -2.07 -10.97 4.64
C ARG A 63 -1.38 -11.18 5.98
N ALA A 64 -2.00 -11.95 6.86
CA ALA A 64 -1.56 -12.14 8.24
C ALA A 64 -0.11 -12.65 8.37
N PRO A 65 0.38 -13.59 7.53
CA PRO A 65 1.78 -14.01 7.58
C PRO A 65 2.78 -12.89 7.29
N LEU A 66 2.48 -12.01 6.33
CA LEU A 66 3.30 -10.83 6.04
C LEU A 66 3.28 -9.85 7.20
N ARG A 67 2.09 -9.49 7.70
CA ARG A 67 1.94 -8.64 8.89
C ARG A 67 2.77 -9.15 10.06
N ALA A 68 2.65 -10.44 10.38
CA ALA A 68 3.36 -11.06 11.50
C ALA A 68 4.88 -10.98 11.33
N ALA A 69 5.40 -11.31 10.13
CA ALA A 69 6.83 -11.27 9.87
C ALA A 69 7.42 -9.85 9.96
N VAL A 70 6.71 -8.86 9.41
CA VAL A 70 7.14 -7.45 9.42
C VAL A 70 7.06 -6.85 10.83
N SER A 71 5.99 -7.16 11.57
CA SER A 71 5.80 -6.70 12.95
C SER A 71 6.81 -7.32 13.93
N ALA A 72 7.16 -8.60 13.74
CA ALA A 72 8.18 -9.27 14.55
C ALA A 72 9.56 -8.60 14.44
N ASP A 73 9.86 -7.99 13.29
CA ASP A 73 11.09 -7.22 13.06
C ASP A 73 10.95 -5.73 13.41
N GLY A 74 9.82 -5.32 14.02
CA GLY A 74 9.55 -3.95 14.46
C GLY A 74 9.45 -2.94 13.31
N LYS A 75 9.07 -3.38 12.11
CA LYS A 75 9.00 -2.51 10.92
C LYS A 75 7.58 -2.02 10.65
N LYS A 76 7.47 -0.88 9.99
CA LYS A 76 6.19 -0.38 9.46
C LYS A 76 5.82 -1.14 8.19
N LEU A 77 4.53 -1.31 7.92
CA LEU A 77 4.01 -1.95 6.72
C LEU A 77 3.05 -1.00 5.99
N TRP A 78 3.23 -0.80 4.68
CA TRP A 78 2.31 -0.07 3.82
C TRP A 78 1.74 -1.02 2.77
N ASN A 79 0.43 -0.90 2.51
CA ASN A 79 -0.06 -1.26 1.17
C ASN A 79 0.20 -0.04 0.28
N SER A 80 1.30 -0.07 -0.44
CA SER A 80 1.79 1.05 -1.23
C SER A 80 1.10 1.18 -2.59
N GLU A 81 0.31 0.19 -2.99
CA GLU A 81 -0.43 0.24 -4.24
C GLU A 81 -1.59 -0.76 -4.28
N HIS A 82 -2.78 -0.28 -4.61
CA HIS A 82 -3.91 -1.11 -5.00
C HIS A 82 -4.69 -0.41 -6.10
N GLY A 83 -5.21 -1.16 -7.06
CA GLY A 83 -6.00 -0.60 -8.16
C GLY A 83 -6.85 -1.67 -8.82
N ASP A 84 -7.97 -1.25 -9.38
CA ASP A 84 -8.92 -2.13 -10.07
C ASP A 84 -9.68 -1.32 -11.14
N LYS A 85 -10.22 -1.99 -12.16
CA LYS A 85 -11.01 -1.36 -13.23
C LYS A 85 -12.50 -1.17 -12.85
N VAL A 86 -12.91 -1.55 -11.64
CA VAL A 86 -14.33 -1.58 -11.21
C VAL A 86 -14.73 -0.23 -10.61
N ALA A 87 -15.42 0.60 -11.40
CA ALA A 87 -15.70 2.00 -11.05
C ALA A 87 -16.58 2.19 -9.78
N ASP A 88 -17.39 1.21 -9.40
CA ASP A 88 -18.37 1.33 -8.31
C ASP A 88 -17.73 1.44 -6.90
N GLY A 89 -16.52 0.88 -6.73
CA GLY A 89 -15.78 0.89 -5.48
C GLY A 89 -16.18 -0.16 -4.44
N LEU A 90 -17.10 -1.08 -4.74
CA LEU A 90 -17.53 -2.11 -3.78
C LEU A 90 -16.39 -3.08 -3.45
N ASP A 91 -15.69 -3.57 -4.47
CA ASP A 91 -14.55 -4.47 -4.27
C ASP A 91 -13.39 -3.74 -3.59
N MET A 92 -13.14 -2.48 -3.96
CA MET A 92 -12.16 -1.63 -3.27
C MET A 92 -12.50 -1.47 -1.78
N ALA A 93 -13.78 -1.28 -1.41
CA ALA A 93 -14.20 -1.19 0.00
C ALA A 93 -13.91 -2.49 0.76
N ARG A 94 -14.21 -3.65 0.14
CA ARG A 94 -13.96 -4.97 0.72
C ARG A 94 -12.47 -5.21 0.93
N GLU A 95 -11.65 -4.93 -0.08
CA GLU A 95 -10.20 -5.11 0.00
C GLU A 95 -9.58 -4.16 1.02
N LEU A 96 -10.01 -2.89 1.07
CA LEU A 96 -9.52 -1.91 2.04
C LEU A 96 -9.88 -2.30 3.47
N THR A 97 -11.14 -2.68 3.75
CA THR A 97 -11.57 -3.18 5.06
C THR A 97 -10.76 -4.41 5.48
N ARG A 98 -10.59 -5.36 4.55
CA ARG A 98 -9.84 -6.59 4.81
C ARG A 98 -8.35 -6.33 5.04
N ASP A 99 -7.74 -5.43 4.29
CA ASP A 99 -6.35 -5.01 4.46
C ASP A 99 -6.15 -4.35 5.83
N ILE A 100 -7.02 -3.41 6.21
CA ILE A 100 -6.95 -2.76 7.53
C ILE A 100 -6.96 -3.82 8.66
N ARG A 101 -7.83 -4.83 8.55
CA ARG A 101 -7.97 -5.88 9.57
C ARG A 101 -6.81 -6.88 9.57
N GLU A 102 -6.50 -7.46 8.42
CA GLU A 102 -5.60 -8.62 8.32
C GLU A 102 -4.15 -8.22 8.04
N LEU A 103 -3.91 -7.19 7.21
CA LEU A 103 -2.58 -6.67 6.90
C LEU A 103 -2.13 -5.62 7.93
N ALA A 104 -3.07 -4.86 8.49
CA ALA A 104 -2.84 -3.71 9.38
C ALA A 104 -1.73 -2.78 8.89
N PRO A 105 -1.83 -2.25 7.66
CA PRO A 105 -0.85 -1.31 7.16
C PRO A 105 -1.02 0.05 7.85
N VAL A 106 0.07 0.78 8.02
CA VAL A 106 0.04 2.16 8.55
C VAL A 106 -0.17 3.21 7.45
N ALA A 107 -0.28 2.78 6.19
CA ALA A 107 -0.82 3.55 5.07
C ALA A 107 -1.34 2.63 3.96
N TRP A 108 -2.34 3.10 3.21
CA TRP A 108 -2.95 2.39 2.08
C TRP A 108 -3.08 3.35 0.91
N CYS A 109 -2.50 3.00 -0.24
CA CYS A 109 -2.39 3.89 -1.40
C CYS A 109 -3.12 3.32 -2.62
N TYR A 110 -3.91 4.16 -3.30
CA TYR A 110 -4.64 3.77 -4.50
C TYR A 110 -3.89 4.18 -5.78
N TRP A 111 -3.74 3.24 -6.70
CA TRP A 111 -3.40 3.47 -8.09
C TRP A 111 -4.70 3.41 -8.93
N GLN A 112 -5.16 4.50 -9.53
CA GLN A 112 -4.55 5.82 -9.59
C GLN A 112 -5.55 6.95 -9.39
N ALA A 113 -5.06 8.15 -9.12
CA ALA A 113 -5.92 9.31 -8.87
C ALA A 113 -6.69 9.75 -10.13
N LEU A 114 -5.98 9.83 -11.26
CA LEU A 114 -6.51 10.23 -12.57
C LEU A 114 -6.26 9.09 -13.55
N ASP A 115 -7.24 8.77 -14.39
CA ASP A 115 -7.07 7.80 -15.48
C ASP A 115 -7.78 8.28 -16.74
N GLY A 116 -7.13 8.09 -17.89
CA GLY A 116 -7.63 8.50 -19.19
C GLY A 116 -7.66 7.35 -20.18
N GLY A 117 -8.82 7.13 -20.79
CA GLY A 117 -9.02 6.08 -21.79
C GLY A 117 -10.49 5.81 -22.04
N ASN A 118 -10.80 5.23 -23.20
CA ASN A 118 -12.18 4.92 -23.63
C ASN A 118 -12.87 3.86 -22.77
N ASP A 119 -12.12 3.14 -21.92
CA ASP A 119 -12.64 2.09 -21.04
C ASP A 119 -12.70 2.46 -19.55
N GLY A 120 -12.14 3.62 -19.17
CA GLY A 120 -12.11 4.17 -17.79
C GLY A 120 -11.92 3.17 -16.64
N GLY A 121 -12.37 3.58 -15.45
CA GLY A 121 -12.54 2.69 -14.30
C GLY A 121 -11.32 2.51 -13.39
N TRP A 122 -10.08 2.71 -13.84
CA TRP A 122 -8.89 2.61 -12.96
C TRP A 122 -8.68 3.83 -12.09
N GLY A 123 -9.01 5.01 -12.60
CA GLY A 123 -8.86 6.27 -11.88
C GLY A 123 -9.91 6.44 -10.80
N LEU A 124 -9.57 7.14 -9.71
CA LEU A 124 -10.60 7.72 -8.84
C LEU A 124 -11.42 8.78 -9.61
N LEU A 125 -10.74 9.55 -10.46
CA LEU A 125 -11.34 10.53 -11.37
C LEU A 125 -11.01 10.15 -12.81
N GLY A 126 -12.00 10.21 -13.71
CA GLY A 126 -11.72 10.19 -15.14
C GLY A 126 -10.98 11.47 -15.54
N ALA A 127 -10.03 11.39 -16.46
CA ALA A 127 -9.29 12.54 -16.97
C ALA A 127 -8.89 12.33 -18.43
N ASP A 128 -8.84 13.39 -19.23
CA ASP A 128 -8.12 13.37 -20.50
C ASP A 128 -6.73 13.98 -20.26
N LEU A 129 -5.72 13.10 -20.20
CA LEU A 129 -4.34 13.49 -19.93
C LEU A 129 -3.72 14.28 -21.10
N MET A 130 -4.20 14.10 -22.33
CA MET A 130 -3.72 14.82 -23.51
C MET A 130 -4.36 16.20 -23.61
N ALA A 131 -5.68 16.28 -23.42
CA ALA A 131 -6.41 17.54 -23.39
C ALA A 131 -6.24 18.30 -22.06
N LYS A 132 -5.59 17.70 -21.05
CA LYS A 132 -5.37 18.26 -19.71
C LYS A 132 -6.68 18.64 -19.01
N THR A 133 -7.69 17.80 -19.13
CA THR A 133 -8.99 18.01 -18.48
C THR A 133 -9.26 16.93 -17.45
N VAL A 134 -9.93 17.30 -16.35
CA VAL A 134 -10.43 16.35 -15.35
C VAL A 134 -11.93 16.18 -15.59
N GLY A 135 -12.33 14.93 -15.74
CA GLY A 135 -13.71 14.51 -15.93
C GLY A 135 -14.42 14.21 -14.61
N ARG A 136 -15.41 13.33 -14.68
CA ARG A 136 -16.24 12.96 -13.52
C ARG A 136 -15.47 12.03 -12.58
N ALA A 137 -15.78 12.15 -11.29
CA ALA A 137 -15.36 11.18 -10.29
C ALA A 137 -16.09 9.85 -10.49
N ASN A 138 -15.36 8.74 -10.44
CA ASN A 138 -15.95 7.41 -10.33
C ASN A 138 -16.53 7.24 -8.92
N PRO A 139 -17.60 6.44 -8.72
CA PRO A 139 -18.15 6.18 -7.38
C PRO A 139 -17.11 5.74 -6.35
N LYS A 140 -16.09 4.96 -6.76
CA LYS A 140 -14.97 4.58 -5.92
C LYS A 140 -14.23 5.76 -5.27
N PHE A 141 -14.18 6.93 -5.90
CA PHE A 141 -13.62 8.14 -5.26
C PHE A 141 -14.35 8.47 -3.96
N PHE A 142 -15.68 8.41 -3.97
CA PHE A 142 -16.48 8.72 -2.79
C PHE A 142 -16.38 7.63 -1.73
N VAL A 143 -16.27 6.36 -2.14
CA VAL A 143 -15.98 5.24 -1.23
C VAL A 143 -14.64 5.45 -0.54
N PHE A 144 -13.56 5.71 -1.30
CA PHE A 144 -12.24 5.96 -0.73
C PHE A 144 -12.23 7.21 0.14
N ALA A 145 -13.03 8.22 -0.22
CA ALA A 145 -13.23 9.41 0.59
C ALA A 145 -13.87 9.10 1.95
N GLN A 146 -14.72 8.08 2.11
CA GLN A 146 -15.24 7.70 3.43
C GLN A 146 -14.11 7.30 4.37
N PHE A 147 -13.25 6.36 3.95
CA PHE A 147 -12.11 5.92 4.77
C PHE A 147 -11.12 7.05 5.01
N THR A 148 -10.66 7.70 3.94
CA THR A 148 -9.64 8.74 4.05
C THR A 148 -10.16 10.00 4.73
N ARG A 149 -11.48 10.23 4.82
CA ARG A 149 -12.03 11.36 5.56
C ARG A 149 -12.08 11.13 7.06
N HIS A 150 -12.34 9.90 7.47
CA HIS A 150 -12.64 9.54 8.85
C HIS A 150 -11.49 8.82 9.56
N ILE A 151 -10.54 8.24 8.82
CA ILE A 151 -9.31 7.64 9.36
C ILE A 151 -8.15 8.59 9.07
N ARG A 152 -7.53 9.12 10.12
CA ARG A 152 -6.50 10.17 10.05
C ARG A 152 -5.13 9.67 10.48
N PRO A 153 -4.03 10.24 9.96
CA PRO A 153 -2.69 9.95 10.45
C PRO A 153 -2.63 10.11 11.98
N GLY A 154 -2.15 9.08 12.67
CA GLY A 154 -2.04 9.04 14.14
C GLY A 154 -3.20 8.36 14.86
N MET A 155 -4.31 8.02 14.18
CA MET A 155 -5.37 7.20 14.74
C MET A 155 -4.92 5.74 14.96
N THR A 156 -5.60 5.04 15.87
CA THR A 156 -5.31 3.63 16.20
C THR A 156 -6.48 2.78 15.73
N ILE A 157 -6.22 1.88 14.78
CA ILE A 157 -7.23 0.92 14.34
C ILE A 157 -7.58 -0.01 15.50
N LEU A 158 -8.88 -0.13 15.78
CA LEU A 158 -9.43 -1.02 16.81
C LEU A 158 -10.00 -2.28 16.16
N ASP A 159 -9.80 -3.42 16.82
CA ASP A 159 -10.50 -4.65 16.44
C ASP A 159 -11.95 -4.58 16.93
N THR A 160 -12.88 -4.77 15.99
CA THR A 160 -14.33 -4.71 16.21
C THR A 160 -14.94 -6.09 16.36
N GLY A 161 -14.22 -7.16 16.00
CA GLY A 161 -14.75 -8.52 15.90
C GLY A 161 -15.68 -8.77 14.70
N ASP A 162 -15.99 -7.73 13.91
CA ASP A 162 -16.83 -7.82 12.70
C ASP A 162 -15.97 -7.60 11.45
N PRO A 163 -15.94 -8.55 10.49
CA PRO A 163 -15.10 -8.43 9.30
C PRO A 163 -15.48 -7.28 8.37
N ASP A 164 -16.68 -6.70 8.51
CA ASP A 164 -17.21 -5.65 7.65
C ASP A 164 -17.16 -4.25 8.30
N VAL A 165 -16.59 -4.13 9.52
CA VAL A 165 -16.51 -2.86 10.26
C VAL A 165 -15.06 -2.45 10.50
N VAL A 166 -14.73 -1.21 10.13
CA VAL A 166 -13.46 -0.55 10.48
C VAL A 166 -13.70 0.52 11.54
N ALA A 167 -12.92 0.49 12.62
CA ALA A 167 -12.89 1.51 13.68
C ALA A 167 -11.45 2.03 13.87
N ALA A 168 -11.30 3.34 14.11
CA ALA A 168 -10.02 4.04 14.20
C ALA A 168 -10.04 5.16 15.27
#